data_AF-A0A5B0BBE0-F1
#
_entry.id   AF-A0A5B0BBE0-F1
#
_cell.length_a   1.000
_cell.length_b   1.000
_cell.length_c   1.000
_cell.angle_alpha   90.00
_cell.angle_beta   90.00
_cell.angle_gamma   90.00
#
_symmetry.space_group_name_H-M   'P 1'
#
loop_
_entity.id
_entity.type
_entity.pdbx_description
1 polymer ?
#
loop_
_entity_poly.entity_id
_entity_poly.type
_entity_poly.pdbx_seq_one_letter_code
_entity_poly.pdbx_strand_id
1 'polypeptide(L)'
;MSVGVPSMGGAGGGGPRGPNRPVASARSAAVRTSDHQDVRSAVRSRFGDFADGPEAGTAAERLRTVEQWRSYLAEYGADVLRVSAEGELLHVSDEQRATGWLGHEGAHEQRIAAVEERLGTRLPPSYRSFLGASDGWSHPGPFMYEMRTTGTLDWLDDDDAEMYMDMYTDAYGDEADETDDASEHVRAPVLLVADEGDAQVWLLDSGDVSQDGEWAAYTWSSWQPGLSERYGSFAELVAAERASFERLKGYAGSAVHPEGAEQLVAEGRAQALRGEAERAVATFGQAAVKGSGAGAYLAVVLGAFLDLTYAHHEIRNGVLARPHVIEAVGLEQVRAEAVALYLRRTVEEYGPKKDFSSVLVPELRMSEGGPVVDWIPHAAASAPPVLPESPLFQEALDTARTIALSGAPGACDDAWAVIETALPHWHCESPHRIAPVVLLTDPAFREVVTASRARLLVTTPRGGARERH
;
A
#
# COMPACT_ATOMS: atom_id res chain seq x y z
N MET A 1 48.93 -57.67 18.95
CA MET A 1 48.77 -58.69 17.88
C MET A 1 47.85 -58.04 16.87
N SER A 2 48.31 -57.49 15.73
CA SER A 2 48.92 -58.17 14.56
C SER A 2 47.97 -59.24 14.01
N VAL A 3 47.54 -59.29 12.74
CA VAL A 3 48.08 -58.83 11.41
C VAL A 3 46.86 -58.55 10.48
N GLY A 4 46.85 -57.79 9.37
CA GLY A 4 47.84 -56.95 8.67
C GLY A 4 47.29 -56.38 7.33
N VAL A 5 48.16 -55.65 6.61
CA VAL A 5 48.01 -54.92 5.31
C VAL A 5 48.82 -55.73 4.24
N PRO A 6 48.75 -55.62 2.87
CA PRO A 6 48.44 -54.49 1.96
C PRO A 6 47.52 -54.82 0.74
N SER A 7 47.09 -53.88 -0.13
CA SER A 7 47.83 -53.29 -1.29
C SER A 7 46.81 -52.55 -2.22
N MET A 8 47.12 -51.67 -3.20
CA MET A 8 48.30 -50.84 -3.54
C MET A 8 47.91 -49.83 -4.67
N GLY A 9 48.57 -48.65 -4.74
CA GLY A 9 48.52 -47.70 -5.88
C GLY A 9 47.35 -46.68 -5.90
N GLY A 10 47.51 -45.43 -6.36
CA GLY A 10 48.74 -44.73 -6.78
C GLY A 10 48.44 -43.55 -7.73
N ALA A 11 48.96 -42.34 -7.42
CA ALA A 11 48.85 -41.06 -8.16
C ALA A 11 47.41 -40.47 -8.33
N GLY A 12 47.21 -39.16 -8.44
CA GLY A 12 48.13 -38.02 -8.27
C GLY A 12 47.77 -36.81 -9.13
N GLY A 13 47.60 -35.63 -8.51
CA GLY A 13 47.62 -34.31 -9.19
C GLY A 13 46.26 -33.60 -9.41
N GLY A 14 46.21 -32.30 -9.10
CA GLY A 14 45.08 -31.40 -9.40
C GLY A 14 44.81 -30.37 -8.28
N GLY A 15 45.04 -29.09 -8.55
CA GLY A 15 44.88 -27.99 -7.58
C GLY A 15 43.42 -27.54 -7.32
N PRO A 16 43.21 -26.58 -6.40
CA PRO A 16 41.88 -26.20 -5.93
C PRO A 16 41.10 -25.36 -6.94
N ARG A 17 39.80 -25.65 -7.07
CA ARG A 17 38.81 -24.75 -7.71
C ARG A 17 38.09 -23.97 -6.61
N GLY A 18 37.88 -22.67 -6.82
CA GLY A 18 37.11 -21.81 -5.92
C GLY A 18 35.62 -22.14 -5.90
N PRO A 19 34.84 -21.57 -4.96
CA PRO A 19 33.43 -21.88 -4.80
C PRO A 19 32.57 -21.22 -5.91
N ASN A 20 31.72 -22.02 -6.55
CA ASN A 20 30.66 -21.52 -7.42
C ASN A 20 29.62 -20.73 -6.61
N ARG A 21 29.22 -19.56 -7.11
CA ARG A 21 27.90 -18.97 -6.79
C ARG A 21 26.81 -19.78 -7.51
N PRO A 22 25.67 -20.11 -6.87
CA PRO A 22 24.54 -20.72 -7.56
C PRO A 22 23.72 -19.65 -8.30
N VAL A 23 23.46 -19.87 -9.58
CA VAL A 23 22.46 -19.11 -10.35
C VAL A 23 21.10 -19.73 -10.07
N ALA A 24 20.15 -18.96 -9.53
CA ALA A 24 18.79 -19.41 -9.28
C ALA A 24 17.98 -19.34 -10.58
N SER A 25 17.54 -20.49 -11.11
CA SER A 25 16.66 -20.54 -12.28
C SER A 25 15.23 -20.22 -11.87
N ALA A 26 14.72 -19.07 -12.30
CA ALA A 26 13.31 -18.75 -12.19
C ALA A 26 12.50 -19.48 -13.28
N ARG A 27 11.58 -20.34 -12.84
CA ARG A 27 10.44 -20.80 -13.65
C ARG A 27 9.19 -20.69 -12.78
N SER A 28 8.34 -19.71 -13.07
CA SER A 28 6.99 -19.64 -12.51
C SER A 28 5.96 -19.72 -13.63
N ALA A 29 4.79 -20.28 -13.33
CA ALA A 29 3.80 -20.64 -14.32
C ALA A 29 2.78 -19.52 -14.55
N ALA A 30 2.43 -19.27 -15.81
CA ALA A 30 1.39 -18.33 -16.18
C ALA A 30 0.02 -18.77 -15.62
N VAL A 31 -0.58 -17.91 -14.80
CA VAL A 31 -2.00 -17.94 -14.42
C VAL A 31 -2.69 -16.73 -15.06
N ARG A 32 -3.96 -16.89 -15.45
CA ARG A 32 -4.63 -16.07 -16.46
C ARG A 32 -4.80 -14.61 -16.04
N THR A 33 -4.63 -13.71 -16.99
CA THR A 33 -4.43 -12.27 -16.83
C THR A 33 -5.70 -11.44 -16.60
N SER A 34 -6.91 -11.95 -16.87
CA SER A 34 -8.14 -11.14 -16.83
C SER A 34 -8.61 -10.75 -15.42
N ASP A 35 -8.43 -11.59 -14.40
CA ASP A 35 -8.87 -11.28 -13.02
C ASP A 35 -8.11 -10.09 -12.39
N HIS A 36 -6.91 -9.76 -12.92
CA HIS A 36 -6.06 -8.72 -12.33
C HIS A 36 -6.42 -7.29 -12.77
N GLN A 37 -7.09 -7.09 -13.91
CA GLN A 37 -7.46 -5.74 -14.39
C GLN A 37 -8.59 -5.12 -13.55
N ASP A 38 -9.61 -5.90 -13.17
CA ASP A 38 -10.70 -5.39 -12.32
C ASP A 38 -10.22 -5.05 -10.90
N VAL A 39 -9.33 -5.86 -10.33
CA VAL A 39 -8.68 -5.59 -9.03
C VAL A 39 -7.85 -4.29 -9.10
N ARG A 40 -7.09 -4.09 -10.19
CA ARG A 40 -6.32 -2.85 -10.43
C ARG A 40 -7.22 -1.62 -10.49
N SER A 41 -8.36 -1.71 -11.20
CA SER A 41 -9.32 -0.61 -11.34
C SER A 41 -9.98 -0.24 -10.01
N ALA A 42 -10.47 -1.22 -9.25
CA ALA A 42 -11.17 -0.97 -7.99
C ALA A 42 -10.25 -0.48 -6.86
N VAL A 43 -9.00 -0.96 -6.80
CA VAL A 43 -8.01 -0.47 -5.83
C VAL A 43 -7.57 0.96 -6.18
N ARG A 44 -7.28 1.27 -7.46
CA ARG A 44 -7.04 2.65 -7.95
C ARG A 44 -8.20 3.60 -7.69
N SER A 45 -9.44 3.11 -7.78
CA SER A 45 -10.64 3.96 -7.64
C SER A 45 -10.95 4.38 -6.20
N ARG A 46 -10.35 3.74 -5.19
CA ARG A 46 -10.70 3.94 -3.77
C ARG A 46 -9.55 4.40 -2.89
N PHE A 47 -8.34 3.94 -3.17
CA PHE A 47 -7.14 4.67 -2.81
C PHE A 47 -6.78 5.50 -4.03
N GLY A 48 -7.18 6.78 -4.01
CA GLY A 48 -6.94 7.69 -5.14
C GLY A 48 -5.46 7.77 -5.50
N ASP A 49 -5.20 8.26 -6.71
CA ASP A 49 -3.92 8.20 -7.43
C ASP A 49 -2.68 8.15 -6.54
N PHE A 50 -1.87 7.11 -6.75
CA PHE A 50 -0.65 6.88 -5.97
C PHE A 50 0.41 7.96 -6.19
N ALA A 51 0.19 8.84 -7.16
CA ALA A 51 0.87 10.11 -7.34
C ALA A 51 -0.13 11.26 -7.67
N ASP A 52 -0.85 11.79 -6.68
CA ASP A 52 -1.04 13.25 -6.68
C ASP A 52 -1.30 13.86 -5.29
N GLY A 53 -0.40 14.76 -4.90
CA GLY A 53 -0.64 15.76 -3.88
C GLY A 53 -0.21 17.10 -4.48
N PRO A 54 -1.06 18.15 -4.48
CA PRO A 54 -0.75 19.42 -5.15
C PRO A 54 0.50 20.13 -4.59
N GLU A 55 1.04 19.67 -3.46
CA GLU A 55 2.30 20.14 -2.89
C GLU A 55 3.54 19.58 -3.63
N ALA A 56 3.47 18.35 -4.16
CA ALA A 56 4.62 17.64 -4.77
C ALA A 56 5.18 18.40 -5.99
N GLY A 57 4.31 18.83 -6.92
CA GLY A 57 4.73 19.68 -8.04
C GLY A 57 5.39 20.98 -7.60
N THR A 58 4.86 21.63 -6.55
CA THR A 58 5.46 22.88 -6.04
C THR A 58 6.78 22.68 -5.30
N ALA A 59 7.04 21.49 -4.75
CA ALA A 59 8.32 21.14 -4.15
C ALA A 59 9.37 20.85 -5.25
N ALA A 60 8.98 20.09 -6.27
CA ALA A 60 9.83 19.74 -7.41
C ALA A 60 10.38 20.96 -8.14
N GLU A 61 9.54 21.97 -8.41
CA GLU A 61 9.92 23.24 -9.02
C GLU A 61 11.09 23.96 -8.31
N ARG A 62 11.28 23.70 -7.01
CA ARG A 62 12.25 24.41 -6.16
C ARG A 62 13.57 23.67 -5.94
N LEU A 63 13.76 22.44 -6.41
CA LEU A 63 14.99 21.66 -6.15
C LEU A 63 15.99 21.79 -7.31
N ARG A 64 16.46 23.03 -7.54
CA ARG A 64 17.31 23.41 -8.70
C ARG A 64 18.73 23.84 -8.34
N THR A 65 19.08 23.96 -7.06
CA THR A 65 20.45 24.28 -6.60
C THR A 65 20.92 23.35 -5.49
N VAL A 66 22.24 23.28 -5.30
CA VAL A 66 22.89 22.47 -4.26
C VAL A 66 22.36 22.85 -2.87
N GLU A 67 22.21 24.14 -2.57
CA GLU A 67 21.74 24.62 -1.27
C GLU A 67 20.29 24.22 -0.97
N GLN A 68 19.42 24.27 -1.99
CA GLN A 68 18.02 23.83 -1.89
C GLN A 68 17.95 22.32 -1.60
N TRP A 69 18.74 21.52 -2.35
CA TRP A 69 18.87 20.08 -2.10
C TRP A 69 19.41 19.79 -0.70
N ARG A 70 20.46 20.49 -0.22
CA ARG A 70 21.00 20.28 1.12
C ARG A 70 19.97 20.57 2.24
N SER A 71 19.14 21.61 2.10
CA SER A 71 18.07 21.89 3.08
C SER A 71 17.02 20.79 3.07
N TYR A 72 16.50 20.45 1.88
CA TYR A 72 15.45 19.44 1.72
C TYR A 72 15.88 18.06 2.22
N LEU A 73 17.11 17.64 1.89
CA LEU A 73 17.67 16.36 2.31
C LEU A 73 17.96 16.32 3.82
N ALA A 74 18.38 17.42 4.43
CA ALA A 74 18.55 17.50 5.89
C ALA A 74 17.20 17.37 6.63
N GLU A 75 16.15 18.02 6.14
CA GLU A 75 14.79 17.89 6.68
C GLU A 75 14.27 16.45 6.51
N TYR A 76 14.35 15.89 5.30
CA TYR A 76 13.90 14.52 5.03
C TYR A 76 14.68 13.48 5.84
N GLY A 77 16.00 13.61 5.94
CA GLY A 77 16.83 12.71 6.74
C GLY A 77 16.50 12.76 8.23
N ALA A 78 16.20 13.95 8.77
CA ALA A 78 15.74 14.10 10.15
C ALA A 78 14.37 13.45 10.39
N ASP A 79 13.44 13.55 9.42
CA ASP A 79 12.15 12.87 9.49
C ASP A 79 12.30 11.35 9.44
N VAL A 80 13.11 10.83 8.51
CA VAL A 80 13.41 9.39 8.38
C VAL A 80 13.99 8.82 9.69
N LEU A 81 15.00 9.47 10.28
CA LEU A 81 15.60 9.04 11.55
C LEU A 81 14.64 9.14 12.74
N ARG A 82 13.65 10.03 12.68
CA ARG A 82 12.67 10.25 13.75
C ARG A 82 11.54 9.23 13.76
N VAL A 83 11.09 8.73 12.60
CA VAL A 83 9.89 7.89 12.50
C VAL A 83 10.11 6.45 12.02
N SER A 84 11.32 6.10 11.58
CA SER A 84 11.68 4.73 11.20
C SER A 84 12.14 3.90 12.40
N ALA A 85 11.73 2.63 12.42
CA ALA A 85 12.23 1.64 13.33
C ALA A 85 13.66 1.20 12.95
N GLU A 86 14.41 0.64 13.89
CA GLU A 86 15.81 0.22 13.70
C GLU A 86 16.00 -0.74 12.50
N GLY A 87 15.04 -1.66 12.29
CA GLY A 87 15.03 -2.60 11.17
C GLY A 87 14.69 -2.00 9.81
N GLU A 88 14.22 -0.76 9.74
CA GLU A 88 14.00 -0.03 8.47
C GLU A 88 15.23 0.83 8.10
N LEU A 89 16.16 1.01 9.04
CA LEU A 89 17.38 1.81 8.89
C LEU A 89 18.62 0.96 8.62
N LEU A 90 18.47 -0.28 8.13
CA LEU A 90 19.57 -1.24 7.94
C LEU A 90 20.68 -0.75 7.01
N HIS A 91 20.34 0.07 6.01
CA HIS A 91 21.29 0.67 5.07
C HIS A 91 21.87 2.01 5.58
N VAL A 92 21.38 2.53 6.72
CA VAL A 92 21.87 3.77 7.33
C VAL A 92 22.90 3.45 8.41
N SER A 93 24.15 3.82 8.15
CA SER A 93 25.30 3.63 9.04
C SER A 93 25.22 4.44 10.35
N ASP A 94 25.98 4.00 11.36
CA ASP A 94 26.09 4.69 12.64
C ASP A 94 26.60 6.14 12.51
N GLU A 95 27.43 6.45 11.51
CA GLU A 95 27.92 7.81 11.25
C GLU A 95 26.81 8.71 10.67
N GLN A 96 26.01 8.22 9.72
CA GLN A 96 24.84 8.93 9.20
C GLN A 96 23.80 9.16 10.31
N ARG A 97 23.55 8.15 11.16
CA ARG A 97 22.67 8.28 12.34
C ARG A 97 23.17 9.31 13.35
N ALA A 98 24.48 9.33 13.63
CA ALA A 98 25.09 10.25 14.60
C ALA A 98 25.18 11.70 14.10
N THR A 99 25.33 11.91 12.79
CA THR A 99 25.42 13.24 12.17
C THR A 99 24.06 13.82 11.76
N GLY A 100 23.04 12.98 11.58
CA GLY A 100 21.72 13.38 11.08
C GLY A 100 21.68 13.58 9.55
N TRP A 101 22.73 13.19 8.82
CA TRP A 101 22.83 13.31 7.37
C TRP A 101 22.90 11.91 6.75
N LEU A 102 21.88 11.52 5.97
CA LEU A 102 21.81 10.20 5.33
C LEU A 102 22.58 10.13 4.00
N GLY A 103 23.19 11.24 3.59
CA GLY A 103 23.95 11.34 2.37
C GLY A 103 25.45 11.12 2.54
N HIS A 104 26.15 11.20 1.42
CA HIS A 104 27.60 11.35 1.39
C HIS A 104 28.01 12.83 1.29
N GLU A 105 29.31 13.12 1.20
CA GLU A 105 29.78 14.44 0.78
C GLU A 105 29.30 14.71 -0.66
N GLY A 106 28.97 15.97 -0.99
CA GLY A 106 28.55 16.34 -2.34
C GLY A 106 29.67 16.15 -3.37
N ALA A 107 29.32 15.65 -4.55
CA ALA A 107 30.25 15.47 -5.65
C ALA A 107 30.77 16.83 -6.13
N HIS A 108 32.10 16.97 -6.21
CA HIS A 108 32.68 18.18 -6.80
C HIS A 108 32.40 18.23 -8.31
N GLU A 109 32.33 19.46 -8.85
CA GLU A 109 32.04 19.72 -10.27
C GLU A 109 32.90 18.90 -11.24
N GLN A 110 34.17 18.61 -10.91
CA GLN A 110 35.03 17.77 -11.75
C GLN A 110 34.59 16.29 -11.79
N ARG A 111 34.05 15.74 -10.69
CA ARG A 111 33.50 14.37 -10.66
C ARG A 111 32.23 14.29 -11.50
N ILE A 112 31.33 15.25 -11.34
CA ILE A 112 30.07 15.32 -12.11
C ILE A 112 30.36 15.47 -13.61
N ALA A 113 31.27 16.37 -14.00
CA ALA A 113 31.66 16.56 -15.39
C ALA A 113 32.32 15.30 -16.00
N ALA A 114 33.13 14.55 -15.23
CA ALA A 114 33.72 13.30 -15.69
C ALA A 114 32.68 12.18 -15.90
N VAL A 115 31.58 12.18 -15.15
CA VAL A 115 30.44 11.28 -15.39
C VAL A 115 29.70 11.68 -16.66
N GLU A 116 29.45 12.96 -16.89
CA GLU A 116 28.82 13.45 -18.12
C GLU A 116 29.67 13.17 -19.37
N GLU A 117 30.99 13.29 -19.27
CA GLU A 117 31.92 12.89 -20.32
C GLU A 117 31.85 11.38 -20.60
N ARG A 118 31.74 10.54 -19.55
CA ARG A 118 31.58 9.09 -19.68
C ARG A 118 30.23 8.68 -20.28
N LEU A 119 29.14 9.32 -19.87
CA LEU A 119 27.79 9.06 -20.37
C LEU A 119 27.54 9.68 -21.76
N GLY A 120 28.40 10.61 -22.21
CA GLY A 120 28.28 11.30 -23.49
C GLY A 120 27.20 12.39 -23.52
N THR A 121 26.61 12.74 -22.38
CA THR A 121 25.52 13.71 -22.28
C THR A 121 25.54 14.45 -20.94
N ARG A 122 24.88 15.60 -20.87
CA ARG A 122 24.76 16.40 -19.64
C ARG A 122 23.59 15.86 -18.80
N LEU A 123 23.81 15.68 -17.50
CA LEU A 123 22.78 15.22 -16.57
C LEU A 123 21.68 16.29 -16.40
N PRO A 124 20.42 15.88 -16.12
CA PRO A 124 19.31 16.82 -15.93
C PRO A 124 19.57 17.74 -14.71
N PRO A 125 19.18 19.03 -14.76
CA PRO A 125 19.64 20.04 -13.79
C PRO A 125 19.33 19.70 -12.33
N SER A 126 18.16 19.14 -12.03
CA SER A 126 17.80 18.72 -10.68
C SER A 126 18.71 17.61 -10.16
N TYR A 127 18.94 16.54 -10.94
CA TYR A 127 19.80 15.43 -10.56
C TYR A 127 21.29 15.84 -10.46
N ARG A 128 21.76 16.70 -11.37
CA ARG A 128 23.10 17.29 -11.27
C ARG A 128 23.28 18.05 -9.95
N SER A 129 22.28 18.84 -9.56
CA SER A 129 22.30 19.63 -8.32
C SER A 129 22.19 18.76 -7.07
N PHE A 130 21.43 17.66 -7.14
CA PHE A 130 21.38 16.62 -6.12
C PHE A 130 22.77 16.00 -5.90
N LEU A 131 23.47 15.57 -6.95
CA LEU A 131 24.83 15.01 -6.82
C LEU A 131 25.81 16.00 -6.20
N GLY A 132 25.70 17.30 -6.54
CA GLY A 132 26.48 18.37 -5.89
C GLY A 132 26.15 18.60 -4.41
N ALA A 133 24.95 18.22 -3.96
CA ALA A 133 24.57 18.21 -2.55
C ALA A 133 24.98 16.93 -1.83
N SER A 134 24.87 15.77 -2.49
CA SER A 134 25.15 14.44 -1.93
C SER A 134 25.52 13.45 -3.03
N ASP A 135 26.74 12.90 -2.99
CA ASP A 135 27.23 11.90 -3.96
C ASP A 135 26.71 10.49 -3.63
N GLY A 136 25.39 10.29 -3.68
CA GLY A 136 24.67 9.13 -3.14
C GLY A 136 23.83 9.48 -1.91
N TRP A 137 22.87 8.63 -1.52
CA TRP A 137 21.91 8.89 -0.44
C TRP A 137 21.19 7.62 0.00
N SER A 138 21.22 7.34 1.32
CA SER A 138 20.54 6.20 1.92
C SER A 138 19.08 6.51 2.27
N HIS A 139 18.19 5.55 2.08
CA HIS A 139 16.75 5.64 2.29
C HIS A 139 16.03 6.76 1.48
N PRO A 140 16.27 6.87 0.15
CA PRO A 140 15.62 7.88 -0.70
C PRO A 140 14.09 7.75 -0.80
N GLY A 141 13.53 6.55 -0.60
CA GLY A 141 12.08 6.31 -0.62
C GLY A 141 11.68 5.09 0.22
N PRO A 142 10.38 4.79 0.36
CA PRO A 142 9.87 3.69 1.18
C PRO A 142 10.27 2.28 0.68
N PHE A 143 10.54 2.13 -0.62
CA PHE A 143 10.94 0.87 -1.25
C PHE A 143 12.31 0.94 -1.94
N MET A 144 13.06 2.02 -1.69
CA MET A 144 14.36 2.28 -2.30
C MET A 144 15.38 2.58 -1.21
N TYR A 145 16.47 1.81 -1.17
CA TYR A 145 17.38 1.78 -0.04
C TYR A 145 18.63 2.62 -0.25
N GLU A 146 19.18 2.68 -1.47
CA GLU A 146 20.41 3.43 -1.75
C GLU A 146 20.46 4.03 -3.17
N MET A 147 20.75 5.33 -3.25
CA MET A 147 21.02 6.05 -4.51
C MET A 147 22.44 5.78 -5.00
N ARG A 148 22.62 5.65 -6.32
CA ARG A 148 23.96 5.52 -6.92
C ARG A 148 24.80 6.79 -6.76
N THR A 149 26.11 6.58 -6.65
CA THR A 149 27.12 7.64 -6.57
C THR A 149 27.64 7.97 -7.99
N THR A 150 28.35 9.08 -8.16
CA THR A 150 29.09 9.38 -9.40
C THR A 150 30.07 8.28 -9.83
N GLY A 151 30.53 7.44 -8.89
CA GLY A 151 31.40 6.29 -9.16
C GLY A 151 30.67 5.02 -9.63
N THR A 152 29.35 4.91 -9.41
CA THR A 152 28.54 3.71 -9.73
C THR A 152 27.36 3.98 -10.67
N LEU A 153 27.04 5.24 -10.92
CA LEU A 153 26.04 5.69 -11.89
C LEU A 153 26.40 5.24 -13.31
N ASP A 154 25.50 4.57 -14.01
CA ASP A 154 25.68 4.18 -15.41
C ASP A 154 24.34 4.04 -16.12
N TRP A 155 24.38 3.86 -17.43
CA TRP A 155 23.20 3.47 -18.21
C TRP A 155 22.65 2.11 -17.74
N LEU A 156 21.35 1.91 -17.97
CA LEU A 156 20.69 0.61 -17.81
C LEU A 156 21.23 -0.36 -18.88
N ASP A 157 21.65 -1.56 -18.48
CA ASP A 157 22.12 -2.60 -19.42
C ASP A 157 20.99 -3.07 -20.34
N ASP A 158 21.30 -3.39 -21.60
CA ASP A 158 20.29 -3.75 -22.63
C ASP A 158 19.41 -4.96 -22.21
N ASP A 159 20.02 -6.00 -21.61
CA ASP A 159 19.33 -7.20 -21.11
C ASP A 159 18.30 -6.85 -20.00
N ASP A 160 18.65 -5.88 -19.14
CA ASP A 160 17.80 -5.40 -18.05
C ASP A 160 16.72 -4.44 -18.60
N ALA A 161 17.07 -3.60 -19.57
CA ALA A 161 16.13 -2.72 -20.26
C ALA A 161 15.03 -3.50 -20.97
N GLU A 162 15.33 -4.62 -21.62
CA GLU A 162 14.32 -5.52 -22.18
C GLU A 162 13.38 -6.05 -21.08
N MET A 163 13.92 -6.53 -19.95
CA MET A 163 13.11 -7.04 -18.83
C MET A 163 12.20 -5.97 -18.19
N TYR A 164 12.72 -4.75 -17.96
CA TYR A 164 11.95 -3.69 -17.31
C TYR A 164 10.94 -3.02 -18.26
N MET A 165 11.24 -2.93 -19.55
CA MET A 165 10.47 -2.16 -20.53
C MET A 165 9.59 -3.01 -21.48
N ASP A 166 9.79 -4.31 -21.66
CA ASP A 166 8.89 -5.11 -22.50
C ASP A 166 7.48 -5.24 -21.89
N MET A 167 7.39 -5.19 -20.54
CA MET A 167 6.13 -5.03 -19.80
C MET A 167 5.39 -3.70 -20.07
N TYR A 168 6.00 -2.75 -20.79
CA TYR A 168 5.37 -1.49 -21.19
C TYR A 168 4.42 -1.70 -22.38
N THR A 169 4.76 -2.61 -23.30
CA THR A 169 4.03 -2.84 -24.56
C THR A 169 2.71 -3.57 -24.33
N ASP A 170 2.72 -4.59 -23.47
CA ASP A 170 1.54 -5.41 -23.13
C ASP A 170 0.46 -4.64 -22.31
N ALA A 171 0.82 -3.48 -21.74
CA ALA A 171 -0.06 -2.68 -20.88
C ALA A 171 -0.93 -1.67 -21.66
N TYR A 172 -0.50 -1.26 -22.85
CA TYR A 172 -1.25 -0.42 -23.79
C TYR A 172 -1.57 -1.24 -25.04
N GLY A 173 -2.68 -1.98 -24.99
CA GLY A 173 -2.98 -3.02 -25.98
C GLY A 173 -3.21 -2.53 -27.41
N ASP A 174 -2.81 -3.38 -28.35
CA ASP A 174 -3.23 -3.51 -29.76
C ASP A 174 -4.07 -2.36 -30.38
N GLU A 175 -3.42 -1.25 -30.74
CA GLU A 175 -3.72 -0.49 -31.98
C GLU A 175 -2.42 0.07 -32.63
N ALA A 176 -1.29 -0.63 -32.48
CA ALA A 176 -0.12 -0.42 -33.34
C ALA A 176 -0.32 -1.26 -34.61
N ASP A 177 -0.68 -0.60 -35.72
CA ASP A 177 -0.85 -1.21 -37.04
C ASP A 177 0.41 -2.01 -37.44
N GLU A 178 0.27 -3.26 -37.90
CA GLU A 178 1.39 -4.20 -38.18
C GLU A 178 2.21 -3.82 -39.44
N THR A 179 2.47 -2.53 -39.67
CA THR A 179 3.09 -2.03 -40.91
C THR A 179 4.19 -0.97 -40.73
N ASP A 180 4.65 -0.69 -39.50
CA ASP A 180 5.87 0.11 -39.30
C ASP A 180 6.97 -0.67 -38.57
N ASP A 181 8.22 -0.42 -38.96
CA ASP A 181 9.40 -1.15 -38.48
C ASP A 181 9.79 -0.67 -37.08
N ALA A 182 9.10 -1.18 -36.07
CA ALA A 182 9.32 -0.86 -34.66
C ALA A 182 10.72 -1.21 -34.15
N SER A 183 11.58 -1.85 -34.96
CA SER A 183 12.98 -2.13 -34.63
C SER A 183 13.96 -1.00 -34.96
N GLU A 184 13.57 0.01 -35.78
CA GLU A 184 14.47 1.12 -36.15
C GLU A 184 14.40 2.35 -35.21
N HIS A 185 13.46 2.40 -34.26
CA HIS A 185 13.48 3.41 -33.21
C HIS A 185 14.53 3.05 -32.15
N VAL A 186 15.77 3.51 -32.36
CA VAL A 186 16.83 3.50 -31.34
C VAL A 186 16.32 4.24 -30.12
N ARG A 187 15.89 3.48 -29.10
CA ARG A 187 15.40 4.02 -27.83
C ARG A 187 16.51 4.84 -27.19
N ALA A 188 16.14 5.98 -26.62
CA ALA A 188 17.11 6.80 -25.92
C ALA A 188 17.62 6.04 -24.67
N PRO A 189 18.92 6.14 -24.33
CA PRO A 189 19.45 5.49 -23.14
C PRO A 189 18.72 5.93 -21.86
N VAL A 190 18.40 4.96 -21.00
CA VAL A 190 17.74 5.18 -19.70
C VAL A 190 18.80 5.05 -18.61
N LEU A 191 18.87 6.03 -17.72
CA LEU A 191 19.87 6.10 -16.65
C LEU A 191 19.33 5.45 -15.37
N LEU A 192 20.05 4.49 -14.82
CA LEU A 192 19.72 3.84 -13.55
C LEU A 192 20.34 4.64 -12.39
N VAL A 193 19.50 5.29 -11.57
CA VAL A 193 19.98 6.24 -10.54
C VAL A 193 20.01 5.67 -9.11
N ALA A 194 19.48 4.47 -8.89
CA ALA A 194 19.47 3.77 -7.60
C ALA A 194 19.88 2.30 -7.77
N ASP A 195 20.51 1.72 -6.75
CA ASP A 195 21.21 0.42 -6.86
C ASP A 195 20.51 -0.73 -6.14
N GLU A 196 19.91 -0.45 -4.97
CA GLU A 196 19.24 -1.45 -4.15
C GLU A 196 17.91 -0.90 -3.62
N GLY A 197 16.85 -1.67 -3.82
CA GLY A 197 15.48 -1.42 -3.34
C GLY A 197 14.76 -2.74 -3.15
N ASP A 198 13.45 -2.72 -2.88
CA ASP A 198 12.63 -3.92 -2.60
C ASP A 198 12.36 -4.79 -3.85
N ALA A 199 13.22 -4.75 -4.86
CA ALA A 199 12.99 -4.99 -6.29
C ALA A 199 12.15 -3.88 -7.00
N GLN A 200 12.33 -2.64 -6.55
CA GLN A 200 12.04 -1.40 -7.28
C GLN A 200 13.34 -0.89 -7.93
N VAL A 201 13.26 -0.16 -9.05
CA VAL A 201 14.36 0.67 -9.62
C VAL A 201 13.84 2.07 -9.95
N TRP A 202 14.73 3.07 -9.95
CA TRP A 202 14.44 4.45 -10.37
C TRP A 202 15.22 4.79 -11.64
N LEU A 203 14.53 5.37 -12.61
CA LEU A 203 14.97 5.52 -14.00
C LEU A 203 14.81 6.97 -14.47
N LEU A 204 15.79 7.49 -15.21
CA LEU A 204 15.69 8.78 -15.93
C LEU A 204 15.83 8.55 -17.44
N ASP A 205 14.87 9.01 -18.23
CA ASP A 205 14.82 8.83 -19.69
C ASP A 205 15.49 10.01 -20.42
N SER A 206 16.61 9.77 -21.09
CA SER A 206 17.34 10.82 -21.81
C SER A 206 16.69 11.25 -23.14
N GLY A 207 15.65 10.54 -23.60
CA GLY A 207 14.86 10.88 -24.80
C GLY A 207 13.67 11.79 -24.51
N ASP A 208 13.11 11.70 -23.31
CA ASP A 208 11.97 12.51 -22.87
C ASP A 208 12.45 13.71 -22.04
N VAL A 209 12.88 14.75 -22.76
CA VAL A 209 13.49 15.95 -22.18
C VAL A 209 12.55 17.16 -22.25
N SER A 210 12.29 17.74 -21.08
CA SER A 210 11.50 18.97 -20.91
C SER A 210 12.21 20.22 -21.45
N GLN A 211 11.48 21.34 -21.56
CA GLN A 211 12.02 22.63 -22.02
C GLN A 211 13.15 23.18 -21.12
N ASP A 212 13.17 22.79 -19.84
CA ASP A 212 14.20 23.17 -18.86
C ASP A 212 15.44 22.25 -18.89
N GLY A 213 15.42 21.20 -19.70
CA GLY A 213 16.47 20.16 -19.73
C GLY A 213 16.34 19.10 -18.64
N GLU A 214 15.27 19.10 -17.83
CA GLU A 214 14.96 17.95 -16.96
C GLU A 214 14.49 16.77 -17.81
N TRP A 215 14.91 15.57 -17.43
CA TRP A 215 14.52 14.30 -18.04
C TRP A 215 13.31 13.74 -17.30
N ALA A 216 12.41 13.06 -18.03
CA ALA A 216 11.33 12.32 -17.39
C ALA A 216 11.88 11.25 -16.45
N ALA A 217 11.22 11.09 -15.31
CA ALA A 217 11.60 10.15 -14.28
C ALA A 217 10.48 9.13 -14.03
N TYR A 218 10.87 7.90 -13.76
CA TYR A 218 9.96 6.77 -13.54
C TYR A 218 10.47 5.87 -12.41
N THR A 219 9.57 5.15 -11.76
CA THR A 219 9.92 3.93 -11.02
C THR A 219 9.39 2.70 -11.75
N TRP A 220 10.07 1.59 -11.58
CA TRP A 220 9.58 0.26 -11.98
C TRP A 220 9.63 -0.65 -10.75
N SER A 221 8.69 -1.59 -10.61
CA SER A 221 8.81 -2.62 -9.58
C SER A 221 8.19 -3.96 -9.97
N SER A 222 8.79 -5.05 -9.50
CA SER A 222 8.37 -6.41 -9.88
C SER A 222 6.96 -6.82 -9.41
N TRP A 223 6.40 -6.15 -8.40
CA TRP A 223 5.02 -6.36 -7.91
C TRP A 223 3.99 -5.45 -8.58
N GLN A 224 4.42 -4.43 -9.32
CA GLN A 224 3.53 -3.54 -10.08
C GLN A 224 3.91 -3.58 -11.57
N PRO A 225 3.31 -4.49 -12.36
CA PRO A 225 3.62 -4.61 -13.79
C PRO A 225 3.48 -3.29 -14.55
N GLY A 226 4.57 -2.83 -15.15
CA GLY A 226 4.70 -1.58 -15.89
C GLY A 226 5.55 -0.51 -15.17
N LEU A 227 5.85 0.59 -15.87
CA LEU A 227 6.40 1.79 -15.22
C LEU A 227 5.34 2.48 -14.33
N SER A 228 5.82 3.32 -13.41
CA SER A 228 5.01 4.32 -12.72
C SER A 228 4.39 5.32 -13.69
N GLU A 229 3.53 6.18 -13.15
CA GLU A 229 3.21 7.44 -13.82
C GLU A 229 4.49 8.27 -14.05
N ARG A 230 4.46 9.09 -15.10
CA ARG A 230 5.60 9.89 -15.57
C ARG A 230 5.78 11.12 -14.70
N TYR A 231 6.89 11.20 -13.99
CA TYR A 231 7.32 12.43 -13.34
C TYR A 231 8.10 13.32 -14.32
N GLY A 232 7.91 14.65 -14.25
CA GLY A 232 8.58 15.61 -15.14
C GLY A 232 10.06 15.87 -14.84
N SER A 233 10.58 15.41 -13.70
CA SER A 233 11.99 15.55 -13.32
C SER A 233 12.39 14.58 -12.20
N PHE A 234 13.70 14.42 -11.98
CA PHE A 234 14.21 13.70 -10.81
C PHE A 234 13.76 14.32 -9.47
N ALA A 235 13.71 15.66 -9.39
CA ALA A 235 13.19 16.37 -8.21
C ALA A 235 11.74 16.00 -7.87
N GLU A 236 10.91 15.80 -8.90
CA GLU A 236 9.51 15.44 -8.75
C GLU A 236 9.33 14.00 -8.28
N LEU A 237 10.12 13.07 -8.82
CA LEU A 237 10.20 11.69 -8.32
C LEU A 237 10.59 11.65 -6.83
N VAL A 238 11.64 12.39 -6.42
CA VAL A 238 12.06 12.45 -5.01
C VAL A 238 10.99 13.07 -4.10
N ALA A 239 10.25 14.08 -4.59
CA ALA A 239 9.15 14.68 -3.84
C ALA A 239 7.97 13.71 -3.67
N ALA A 240 7.60 12.98 -4.74
CA ALA A 240 6.56 11.96 -4.71
C ALA A 240 6.92 10.78 -3.78
N GLU A 241 8.18 10.33 -3.81
CA GLU A 241 8.66 9.22 -2.98
C GLU A 241 8.77 9.61 -1.49
N ARG A 242 9.17 10.86 -1.17
CA ARG A 242 9.04 11.41 0.21
C ARG A 242 7.57 11.44 0.65
N ALA A 243 6.67 11.97 -0.17
CA ALA A 243 5.23 11.97 0.16
C ALA A 243 4.69 10.54 0.35
N SER A 244 5.20 9.58 -0.41
CA SER A 244 4.86 8.16 -0.29
C SER A 244 5.37 7.56 1.03
N PHE A 245 6.62 7.85 1.42
CA PHE A 245 7.19 7.52 2.72
C PHE A 245 6.32 8.08 3.86
N GLU A 246 6.03 9.38 3.86
CA GLU A 246 5.24 10.05 4.89
C GLU A 246 3.84 9.42 5.04
N ARG A 247 3.19 9.12 3.92
CA ARG A 247 1.88 8.44 3.87
C ARG A 247 1.93 7.03 4.48
N LEU A 248 2.97 6.25 4.14
CA LEU A 248 3.13 4.87 4.62
C LEU A 248 3.49 4.82 6.11
N LYS A 249 4.30 5.76 6.61
CA LYS A 249 4.55 5.96 8.04
C LYS A 249 3.28 6.38 8.79
N GLY A 250 2.46 7.22 8.17
CA GLY A 250 1.09 7.50 8.57
C GLY A 250 0.30 6.23 8.83
N TYR A 251 0.12 5.40 7.80
CA TYR A 251 -0.59 4.11 7.91
C TYR A 251 0.09 3.08 8.83
N ALA A 252 1.36 3.27 9.22
CA ALA A 252 2.03 2.46 10.23
C ALA A 252 1.76 2.93 11.68
N GLY A 253 1.25 4.15 11.87
CA GLY A 253 1.05 4.78 13.17
C GLY A 253 2.21 5.67 13.63
N SER A 254 3.26 5.84 12.81
CA SER A 254 4.43 6.66 13.08
C SER A 254 4.49 7.89 12.15
N ALA A 255 3.37 8.60 12.01
CA ALA A 255 3.27 9.73 11.08
C ALA A 255 4.35 10.79 11.30
N VAL A 256 4.92 11.28 10.19
CA VAL A 256 5.85 12.42 10.18
C VAL A 256 5.16 13.69 10.72
N HIS A 257 3.90 13.89 10.34
CA HIS A 257 3.07 15.05 10.69
C HIS A 257 1.73 14.61 11.36
N PRO A 258 1.74 14.24 12.66
CA PRO A 258 0.57 13.69 13.35
C PRO A 258 -0.47 14.73 13.80
N GLU A 259 -0.12 16.01 13.83
CA GLU A 259 -1.00 17.09 14.30
C GLU A 259 -2.27 17.23 13.44
N GLY A 260 -3.43 17.44 14.07
CA GLY A 260 -4.73 17.52 13.38
C GLY A 260 -5.49 16.18 13.25
N ALA A 261 -4.86 15.04 13.58
CA ALA A 261 -5.45 13.71 13.42
C ALA A 261 -6.78 13.53 14.19
N GLU A 262 -6.85 13.97 15.45
CA GLU A 262 -8.07 13.87 16.28
C GLU A 262 -9.22 14.74 15.74
N GLN A 263 -8.89 15.93 15.23
CA GLN A 263 -9.85 16.86 14.64
C GLN A 263 -10.46 16.27 13.37
N LEU A 264 -9.66 15.62 12.52
CA LEU A 264 -10.14 14.91 11.34
C LEU A 264 -11.04 13.72 11.70
N VAL A 265 -10.70 12.94 12.74
CA VAL A 265 -11.59 11.88 13.25
C VAL A 265 -12.93 12.46 13.72
N ALA A 266 -12.91 13.57 14.46
CA ALA A 266 -14.13 14.23 14.92
C ALA A 266 -14.98 14.77 13.75
N GLU A 267 -14.35 15.39 12.73
CA GLU A 267 -15.05 15.89 11.55
C GLU A 267 -15.64 14.74 10.72
N GLY A 268 -14.84 13.71 10.39
CA GLY A 268 -15.30 12.53 9.65
C GLY A 268 -16.48 11.84 10.35
N ARG A 269 -16.45 11.77 11.69
CA ARG A 269 -17.56 11.24 12.49
C ARG A 269 -18.82 12.10 12.37
N ALA A 270 -18.69 13.42 12.38
CA ALA A 270 -19.82 14.34 12.18
C ALA A 270 -20.37 14.33 10.75
N GLN A 271 -19.52 14.10 9.74
CA GLN A 271 -19.93 13.88 8.35
C GLN A 271 -20.70 12.55 8.20
N ALA A 272 -20.18 11.45 8.77
CA ALA A 272 -20.81 10.13 8.71
C ALA A 272 -22.22 10.11 9.34
N LEU A 273 -22.42 10.79 10.47
CA LEU A 273 -23.75 10.91 11.08
C LEU A 273 -24.71 11.79 10.27
N ARG A 274 -24.22 12.77 9.50
CA ARG A 274 -25.04 13.57 8.57
C ARG A 274 -25.42 12.82 7.28
N GLY A 275 -24.89 11.61 7.05
CA GLY A 275 -25.10 10.85 5.82
C GLY A 275 -24.06 11.14 4.73
N GLU A 276 -23.04 11.95 5.01
CA GLU A 276 -21.98 12.33 4.06
C GLU A 276 -20.89 11.23 4.00
N ALA A 277 -21.29 9.99 3.72
CA ALA A 277 -20.48 8.80 3.92
C ALA A 277 -19.16 8.79 3.12
N GLU A 278 -19.18 9.16 1.85
CA GLU A 278 -17.99 9.21 0.99
C GLU A 278 -16.98 10.28 1.46
N ARG A 279 -17.49 11.47 1.85
CA ARG A 279 -16.67 12.55 2.44
C ARG A 279 -16.06 12.12 3.78
N ALA A 280 -16.83 11.39 4.58
CA ALA A 280 -16.36 10.85 5.87
C ALA A 280 -15.24 9.83 5.67
N VAL A 281 -15.36 8.89 4.73
CA VAL A 281 -14.27 7.95 4.38
C VAL A 281 -13.01 8.71 3.98
N ALA A 282 -13.10 9.73 3.12
CA ALA A 282 -11.95 10.54 2.73
C ALA A 282 -11.31 11.28 3.92
N THR A 283 -12.12 11.86 4.80
CA THR A 283 -11.65 12.60 6.00
C THR A 283 -11.00 11.65 7.01
N PHE A 284 -11.53 10.43 7.19
CA PHE A 284 -10.90 9.38 7.99
C PHE A 284 -9.59 8.87 7.36
N GLY A 285 -9.51 8.80 6.04
CA GLY A 285 -8.27 8.50 5.31
C GLY A 285 -7.18 9.54 5.58
N GLN A 286 -7.52 10.84 5.56
CA GLN A 286 -6.60 11.92 5.96
C GLN A 286 -6.13 11.77 7.41
N ALA A 287 -7.02 11.39 8.34
CA ALA A 287 -6.64 11.10 9.72
C ALA A 287 -5.68 9.90 9.82
N ALA A 288 -5.88 8.85 9.00
CA ALA A 288 -5.01 7.68 8.95
C ALA A 288 -3.61 8.01 8.41
N VAL A 289 -3.50 8.88 7.40
CA VAL A 289 -2.21 9.43 6.93
C VAL A 289 -1.49 10.22 8.03
N LYS A 290 -2.23 10.79 8.98
CA LYS A 290 -1.67 11.44 10.19
C LYS A 290 -1.53 10.48 11.39
N GLY A 291 -1.52 9.16 11.17
CA GLY A 291 -1.25 8.15 12.21
C GLY A 291 -2.45 7.75 13.05
N SER A 292 -3.66 8.21 12.72
CA SER A 292 -4.86 7.86 13.50
C SER A 292 -5.32 6.43 13.24
N GLY A 293 -5.08 5.55 14.22
CA GLY A 293 -5.65 4.20 14.20
C GLY A 293 -7.18 4.20 14.16
N ALA A 294 -7.82 5.12 14.91
CA ALA A 294 -9.26 5.31 14.86
C ALA A 294 -9.73 5.79 13.48
N GLY A 295 -8.99 6.67 12.81
CA GLY A 295 -9.24 7.09 11.43
C GLY A 295 -9.19 5.92 10.45
N ALA A 296 -8.11 5.14 10.48
CA ALA A 296 -7.93 3.98 9.60
C ALA A 296 -9.09 2.98 9.75
N TYR A 297 -9.45 2.63 10.99
CA TYR A 297 -10.58 1.75 11.27
C TYR A 297 -11.92 2.29 10.76
N LEU A 298 -12.23 3.57 11.03
CA LEU A 298 -13.49 4.18 10.64
C LEU A 298 -13.63 4.33 9.12
N ALA A 299 -12.53 4.60 8.41
CA ALA A 299 -12.50 4.59 6.94
C ALA A 299 -12.88 3.21 6.38
N VAL A 300 -12.24 2.14 6.89
CA VAL A 300 -12.48 0.76 6.45
C VAL A 300 -13.91 0.30 6.76
N VAL A 301 -14.39 0.51 7.99
CA VAL A 301 -15.73 0.08 8.42
C VAL A 301 -16.83 0.83 7.67
N LEU A 302 -16.68 2.14 7.43
CA LEU A 302 -17.65 2.92 6.66
C LEU A 302 -17.57 2.59 5.15
N GLY A 303 -16.37 2.38 4.63
CA GLY A 303 -16.12 1.96 3.25
C GLY A 303 -16.82 0.65 2.89
N ALA A 304 -16.87 -0.30 3.82
CA ALA A 304 -17.55 -1.58 3.64
C ALA A 304 -19.06 -1.47 3.32
N PHE A 305 -19.74 -0.40 3.76
CA PHE A 305 -21.15 -0.14 3.39
C PHE A 305 -21.30 0.45 1.98
N LEU A 306 -20.32 1.21 1.52
CA LEU A 306 -20.34 1.84 0.20
C LEU A 306 -20.02 0.83 -0.90
N ASP A 307 -19.05 -0.04 -0.65
CA ASP A 307 -18.78 -1.23 -1.45
C ASP A 307 -18.02 -2.23 -0.58
N LEU A 308 -18.54 -3.45 -0.52
CA LEU A 308 -18.07 -4.52 0.35
C LEU A 308 -17.04 -5.42 -0.36
N THR A 309 -16.82 -5.23 -1.67
CA THR A 309 -16.12 -6.18 -2.54
C THR A 309 -14.73 -6.54 -1.99
N TYR A 310 -13.96 -5.54 -1.61
CA TYR A 310 -12.56 -5.67 -1.14
C TYR A 310 -12.39 -5.52 0.38
N ALA A 311 -13.47 -5.48 1.16
CA ALA A 311 -13.41 -5.15 2.59
C ALA A 311 -12.50 -6.09 3.41
N HIS A 312 -12.33 -7.35 3.00
CA HIS A 312 -11.39 -8.28 3.63
C HIS A 312 -9.92 -7.92 3.38
N HIS A 313 -9.55 -7.36 2.23
CA HIS A 313 -8.20 -6.83 1.98
C HIS A 313 -7.94 -5.60 2.86
N GLU A 314 -8.92 -4.69 2.93
CA GLU A 314 -8.90 -3.50 3.77
C GLU A 314 -8.70 -3.85 5.25
N ILE A 315 -9.52 -4.77 5.76
CA ILE A 315 -9.46 -5.19 7.16
C ILE A 315 -8.14 -5.92 7.45
N ARG A 316 -7.66 -6.77 6.54
CA ARG A 316 -6.36 -7.46 6.70
C ARG A 316 -5.20 -6.48 6.78
N ASN A 317 -5.08 -5.58 5.79
CA ASN A 317 -3.90 -4.71 5.62
C ASN A 317 -3.95 -3.43 6.48
N GLY A 318 -5.15 -2.86 6.68
CA GLY A 318 -5.37 -1.56 7.30
C GLY A 318 -5.89 -1.60 8.74
N VAL A 319 -6.38 -2.75 9.23
CA VAL A 319 -6.84 -2.91 10.62
C VAL A 319 -6.04 -3.98 11.36
N LEU A 320 -6.01 -5.21 10.82
CA LEU A 320 -5.48 -6.37 11.54
C LEU A 320 -3.95 -6.43 11.51
N ALA A 321 -3.31 -6.08 10.39
CA ALA A 321 -1.85 -5.95 10.30
C ALA A 321 -1.28 -4.69 10.99
N ARG A 322 -2.10 -3.90 11.71
CA ARG A 322 -1.74 -2.59 12.27
C ARG A 322 -2.04 -2.53 13.77
N PRO A 323 -1.10 -2.90 14.66
CA PRO A 323 -1.34 -2.95 16.10
C PRO A 323 -1.91 -1.66 16.70
N HIS A 324 -1.41 -0.49 16.28
CA HIS A 324 -1.91 0.82 16.74
C HIS A 324 -3.40 1.06 16.43
N VAL A 325 -3.96 0.42 15.39
CA VAL A 325 -5.39 0.47 15.05
C VAL A 325 -6.21 -0.34 16.06
N ILE A 326 -5.72 -1.54 16.39
CA ILE A 326 -6.34 -2.43 17.39
C ILE A 326 -6.29 -1.80 18.78
N GLU A 327 -5.18 -1.15 19.12
CA GLU A 327 -5.00 -0.39 20.37
C GLU A 327 -5.93 0.82 20.46
N ALA A 328 -6.05 1.59 19.36
CA ALA A 328 -6.90 2.79 19.33
C ALA A 328 -8.41 2.52 19.42
N VAL A 329 -8.87 1.36 18.94
CA VAL A 329 -10.30 1.00 18.85
C VAL A 329 -10.73 0.01 19.94
N GLY A 330 -9.80 -0.83 20.41
CA GLY A 330 -10.07 -1.92 21.34
C GLY A 330 -10.37 -3.25 20.62
N LEU A 331 -9.69 -4.30 21.06
CA LEU A 331 -9.75 -5.65 20.48
C LEU A 331 -11.17 -6.25 20.44
N GLU A 332 -12.04 -5.91 21.39
CA GLU A 332 -13.42 -6.39 21.42
C GLU A 332 -14.25 -5.86 20.24
N GLN A 333 -14.20 -4.54 19.98
CA GLN A 333 -14.91 -3.94 18.86
C GLN A 333 -14.29 -4.36 17.51
N VAL A 334 -12.96 -4.49 17.42
CA VAL A 334 -12.29 -5.05 16.22
C VAL A 334 -12.76 -6.48 15.93
N ARG A 335 -12.90 -7.33 16.96
CA ARG A 335 -13.45 -8.69 16.80
C ARG A 335 -14.92 -8.72 16.40
N ALA A 336 -15.73 -7.85 17.00
CA ALA A 336 -17.17 -7.79 16.74
C ALA A 336 -17.53 -7.32 15.32
N GLU A 337 -16.83 -6.30 14.83
CA GLU A 337 -17.19 -5.61 13.59
C GLU A 337 -16.22 -5.95 12.44
N ALA A 338 -14.92 -5.70 12.60
CA ALA A 338 -13.95 -5.88 11.52
C ALA A 338 -13.66 -7.37 11.23
N VAL A 339 -13.37 -8.19 12.24
CA VAL A 339 -13.13 -9.63 12.01
C VAL A 339 -14.39 -10.31 11.44
N ALA A 340 -15.58 -9.91 11.89
CA ALA A 340 -16.84 -10.42 11.36
C ALA A 340 -17.05 -10.10 9.87
N LEU A 341 -16.78 -8.85 9.45
CA LEU A 341 -16.79 -8.42 8.05
C LEU A 341 -15.74 -9.18 7.21
N TYR A 342 -14.51 -9.33 7.73
CA TYR A 342 -13.43 -10.07 7.08
C TYR A 342 -13.81 -11.54 6.84
N LEU A 343 -14.33 -12.23 7.86
CA LEU A 343 -14.75 -13.62 7.74
C LEU A 343 -15.92 -13.78 6.76
N ARG A 344 -16.92 -12.89 6.80
CA ARG A 344 -18.02 -12.88 5.82
C ARG A 344 -17.47 -12.83 4.39
N ARG A 345 -16.62 -11.85 4.08
CA ARG A 345 -16.18 -11.61 2.69
C ARG A 345 -15.17 -12.62 2.18
N THR A 346 -14.26 -13.08 3.03
CA THR A 346 -13.33 -14.16 2.66
C THR A 346 -14.07 -15.47 2.34
N VAL A 347 -15.19 -15.77 3.03
CA VAL A 347 -16.05 -16.92 2.71
C VAL A 347 -16.85 -16.71 1.42
N GLU A 348 -17.42 -15.51 1.21
CA GLU A 348 -18.18 -15.17 -0.01
C GLU A 348 -17.33 -15.21 -1.30
N GLU A 349 -16.09 -14.72 -1.28
CA GLU A 349 -15.24 -14.62 -2.48
C GLU A 349 -14.58 -15.95 -2.86
N TYR A 350 -13.98 -16.65 -1.89
CA TYR A 350 -13.09 -17.78 -2.20
C TYR A 350 -13.75 -19.16 -2.14
N GLY A 351 -14.81 -19.30 -1.34
CA GLY A 351 -15.50 -20.57 -1.12
C GLY A 351 -14.58 -21.72 -0.67
N PRO A 352 -15.06 -22.97 -0.66
CA PRO A 352 -14.34 -24.12 -0.09
C PRO A 352 -13.17 -24.68 -0.93
N LYS A 353 -12.58 -23.88 -1.84
CA LYS A 353 -11.71 -24.41 -2.92
C LYS A 353 -10.32 -23.77 -3.06
N LYS A 354 -9.99 -22.71 -2.31
CA LYS A 354 -8.66 -22.06 -2.37
C LYS A 354 -7.96 -22.13 -1.00
N ASP A 355 -6.68 -22.50 -1.00
CA ASP A 355 -5.82 -22.47 0.19
C ASP A 355 -5.28 -21.04 0.40
N PHE A 356 -5.58 -20.46 1.56
CA PHE A 356 -5.14 -19.13 1.98
C PHE A 356 -4.49 -19.14 3.38
N SER A 357 -3.93 -20.28 3.81
CA SER A 357 -3.24 -20.43 5.10
C SER A 357 -2.10 -19.42 5.34
N SER A 358 -1.50 -18.90 4.27
CA SER A 358 -0.47 -17.84 4.27
C SER A 358 -1.01 -16.41 4.37
N VAL A 359 -2.30 -16.19 4.09
CA VAL A 359 -2.95 -14.87 4.00
C VAL A 359 -3.84 -14.56 5.21
N LEU A 360 -4.14 -15.58 6.02
CA LEU A 360 -4.84 -15.42 7.29
C LEU A 360 -3.96 -14.70 8.31
N VAL A 361 -4.58 -13.70 8.93
CA VAL A 361 -4.01 -12.82 9.95
C VAL A 361 -3.45 -13.61 11.15
N PRO A 362 -2.29 -13.24 11.73
CA PRO A 362 -1.71 -13.90 12.92
C PRO A 362 -2.66 -13.99 14.12
N GLU A 363 -3.48 -12.98 14.36
CA GLU A 363 -4.53 -12.92 15.39
C GLU A 363 -5.70 -13.90 15.12
N LEU A 364 -5.79 -14.44 13.90
CA LEU A 364 -6.66 -15.55 13.51
C LEU A 364 -5.93 -16.91 13.45
N ARG A 365 -4.64 -17.00 13.83
CA ARG A 365 -3.92 -18.28 14.02
C ARG A 365 -4.34 -18.99 15.30
N MET A 366 -5.63 -19.30 15.38
CA MET A 366 -6.21 -20.25 16.33
C MET A 366 -5.98 -21.72 15.90
N SER A 367 -5.15 -21.96 14.88
CA SER A 367 -4.65 -23.28 14.51
C SER A 367 -3.16 -23.23 14.13
N GLU A 368 -2.33 -23.83 14.98
CA GLU A 368 -1.01 -24.31 14.55
C GLU A 368 -1.22 -25.47 13.56
N GLY A 369 -1.01 -25.23 12.26
CA GLY A 369 -0.87 -26.29 11.25
C GLY A 369 -2.14 -27.02 10.79
N GLY A 370 -3.34 -26.46 10.99
CA GLY A 370 -4.58 -27.04 10.46
C GLY A 370 -4.81 -26.75 8.96
N PRO A 371 -5.43 -27.65 8.18
CA PRO A 371 -5.70 -27.44 6.76
C PRO A 371 -6.89 -26.47 6.53
N VAL A 372 -6.86 -25.70 5.44
CA VAL A 372 -7.85 -24.65 5.14
C VAL A 372 -9.29 -25.16 4.99
N VAL A 373 -9.48 -26.46 4.69
CA VAL A 373 -10.82 -27.07 4.65
C VAL A 373 -11.55 -27.01 5.99
N ASP A 374 -10.84 -26.94 7.12
CA ASP A 374 -11.41 -26.79 8.45
C ASP A 374 -11.68 -25.31 8.82
N TRP A 375 -11.05 -24.36 8.11
CA TRP A 375 -11.21 -22.93 8.36
C TRP A 375 -12.59 -22.39 7.96
N ILE A 376 -13.21 -22.88 6.88
CA ILE A 376 -14.55 -22.39 6.48
C ILE A 376 -15.66 -22.82 7.45
N PRO A 377 -15.71 -24.09 7.91
CA PRO A 377 -16.54 -24.47 9.04
C PRO A 377 -16.27 -23.61 10.29
N HIS A 378 -15.01 -23.30 10.60
CA HIS A 378 -14.65 -22.43 11.71
C HIS A 378 -15.13 -20.98 11.53
N ALA A 379 -14.96 -20.39 10.35
CA ALA A 379 -15.44 -19.05 10.02
C ALA A 379 -16.97 -18.96 10.06
N ALA A 380 -17.67 -20.00 9.58
CA ALA A 380 -19.13 -20.10 9.62
C ALA A 380 -19.68 -20.38 11.04
N ALA A 381 -18.90 -21.04 11.90
CA ALA A 381 -19.22 -21.28 13.32
C ALA A 381 -18.73 -20.16 14.25
N SER A 382 -18.01 -19.16 13.73
CA SER A 382 -17.50 -18.04 14.51
C SER A 382 -18.67 -17.20 15.00
N ALA A 383 -18.69 -16.93 16.31
CA ALA A 383 -19.62 -16.02 16.96
C ALA A 383 -18.85 -14.79 17.44
N PRO A 384 -18.81 -13.69 16.65
CA PRO A 384 -18.22 -12.43 17.07
C PRO A 384 -18.86 -11.92 18.36
N PRO A 385 -18.14 -11.16 19.21
CA PRO A 385 -18.75 -10.46 20.34
C PRO A 385 -19.93 -9.59 19.87
N VAL A 386 -21.06 -9.69 20.55
CA VAL A 386 -22.23 -8.85 20.24
C VAL A 386 -22.05 -7.50 20.92
N LEU A 387 -21.82 -6.45 20.15
CA LEU A 387 -21.84 -5.08 20.68
C LEU A 387 -23.30 -4.67 20.93
N PRO A 388 -23.63 -4.14 22.12
CA PRO A 388 -25.00 -3.75 22.43
C PRO A 388 -25.46 -2.59 21.54
N GLU A 389 -26.69 -2.70 21.05
CA GLU A 389 -27.42 -1.62 20.39
C GLU A 389 -28.33 -0.90 21.40
N SER A 390 -28.79 0.31 21.04
CA SER A 390 -29.84 0.98 21.83
C SER A 390 -31.11 0.12 21.87
N PRO A 391 -31.88 0.07 22.99
CA PRO A 391 -33.00 -0.87 23.14
C PRO A 391 -34.03 -0.85 22.00
N LEU A 392 -34.38 0.35 21.51
CA LEU A 392 -35.32 0.52 20.39
C LEU A 392 -34.77 -0.04 19.07
N PHE A 393 -33.46 0.09 18.84
CA PHE A 393 -32.83 -0.46 17.64
C PHE A 393 -32.63 -1.97 17.75
N GLN A 394 -32.34 -2.49 18.95
CA GLN A 394 -32.27 -3.94 19.20
C GLN A 394 -33.63 -4.61 18.93
N GLU A 395 -34.74 -4.02 19.40
CA GLU A 395 -36.10 -4.51 19.12
C GLU A 395 -36.40 -4.52 17.60
N ALA A 396 -35.96 -3.48 16.87
CA ALA A 396 -36.09 -3.44 15.41
C ALA A 396 -35.24 -4.53 14.71
N LEU A 397 -34.00 -4.77 15.16
CA LEU A 397 -33.16 -5.86 14.64
C LEU A 397 -33.79 -7.23 14.90
N ASP A 398 -34.29 -7.48 16.10
CA ASP A 398 -34.86 -8.78 16.47
C ASP A 398 -36.19 -9.05 15.73
N THR A 399 -36.98 -8.00 15.50
CA THR A 399 -38.18 -8.03 14.65
C THR A 399 -37.80 -8.31 13.19
N ALA A 400 -36.88 -7.54 12.62
CA ALA A 400 -36.43 -7.71 11.24
C ALA A 400 -35.80 -9.09 11.01
N ARG A 401 -35.02 -9.62 11.96
CA ARG A 401 -34.46 -10.98 11.92
C ARG A 401 -35.55 -12.03 11.90
N THR A 402 -36.58 -11.88 12.73
CA THR A 402 -37.73 -12.80 12.78
C THR A 402 -38.49 -12.82 11.45
N ILE A 403 -38.69 -11.65 10.83
CA ILE A 403 -39.32 -11.54 9.50
C ILE A 403 -38.44 -12.19 8.44
N ALA A 404 -37.15 -11.84 8.36
CA ALA A 404 -36.22 -12.36 7.36
C ALA A 404 -36.12 -13.90 7.38
N LEU A 405 -36.09 -14.50 8.58
CA LEU A 405 -36.02 -15.96 8.77
C LEU A 405 -37.37 -16.67 8.58
N SER A 406 -38.48 -15.96 8.37
CA SER A 406 -39.81 -16.57 8.23
C SER A 406 -40.02 -17.36 6.92
N GLY A 407 -39.21 -17.07 5.88
CA GLY A 407 -39.37 -17.64 4.54
C GLY A 407 -40.64 -17.18 3.79
N ALA A 408 -41.35 -16.17 4.30
CA ALA A 408 -42.54 -15.63 3.63
C ALA A 408 -42.17 -14.87 2.34
N PRO A 409 -42.99 -14.92 1.27
CA PRO A 409 -42.81 -14.05 0.11
C PRO A 409 -42.84 -12.58 0.52
N GLY A 410 -41.81 -11.81 0.14
CA GLY A 410 -41.66 -10.40 0.55
C GLY A 410 -40.91 -10.17 1.86
N ALA A 411 -40.54 -11.22 2.61
CA ALA A 411 -39.89 -11.10 3.92
C ALA A 411 -38.62 -10.22 3.92
N CYS A 412 -37.82 -10.21 2.86
CA CYS A 412 -36.64 -9.35 2.77
C CYS A 412 -36.98 -7.86 2.64
N ASP A 413 -38.13 -7.51 2.07
CA ASP A 413 -38.59 -6.12 1.95
C ASP A 413 -39.28 -5.66 3.23
N ASP A 414 -40.10 -6.53 3.84
CA ASP A 414 -40.72 -6.27 5.15
C ASP A 414 -39.68 -6.11 6.26
N ALA A 415 -38.66 -6.98 6.30
CA ALA A 415 -37.54 -6.87 7.25
C ALA A 415 -36.72 -5.58 7.03
N TRP A 416 -36.51 -5.20 5.76
CA TRP A 416 -35.85 -3.94 5.44
C TRP A 416 -36.68 -2.72 5.89
N ALA A 417 -37.99 -2.72 5.69
CA ALA A 417 -38.85 -1.61 6.09
C ALA A 417 -38.80 -1.33 7.61
N VAL A 418 -38.65 -2.38 8.43
CA VAL A 418 -38.42 -2.25 9.89
C VAL A 418 -37.07 -1.58 10.18
N ILE A 419 -36.01 -2.02 9.51
CA ILE A 419 -34.65 -1.45 9.65
C ILE A 419 -34.61 0.01 9.21
N GLU A 420 -35.18 0.32 8.04
CA GLU A 420 -35.24 1.67 7.46
C GLU A 420 -36.00 2.65 8.35
N THR A 421 -37.10 2.21 8.98
CA THR A 421 -37.87 3.00 9.94
C THR A 421 -37.08 3.29 11.23
N ALA A 422 -36.30 2.31 11.71
CA ALA A 422 -35.51 2.45 12.93
C ALA A 422 -34.22 3.27 12.73
N LEU A 423 -33.65 3.24 11.52
CA LEU A 423 -32.31 3.77 11.22
C LEU A 423 -32.07 5.24 11.62
N PRO A 424 -32.96 6.23 11.37
CA PRO A 424 -32.72 7.62 11.77
C PRO A 424 -32.53 7.82 13.28
N HIS A 425 -33.05 6.89 14.09
CA HIS A 425 -32.98 6.87 15.55
C HIS A 425 -31.76 6.10 16.08
N TRP A 426 -31.01 5.43 15.20
CA TRP A 426 -29.78 4.72 15.57
C TRP A 426 -28.75 5.69 16.16
N HIS A 427 -28.15 5.28 17.27
CA HIS A 427 -27.08 6.00 17.95
C HIS A 427 -26.24 4.99 18.75
N CYS A 428 -24.96 5.33 18.93
CA CYS A 428 -24.06 4.62 19.82
C CYS A 428 -23.21 5.61 20.62
N GLU A 429 -22.81 5.21 21.83
CA GLU A 429 -21.94 6.00 22.70
C GLU A 429 -20.45 5.75 22.44
N SER A 430 -20.10 4.64 21.78
CA SER A 430 -18.72 4.42 21.31
C SER A 430 -18.36 5.49 20.25
N PRO A 431 -17.23 6.21 20.40
CA PRO A 431 -16.77 7.15 19.38
C PRO A 431 -16.41 6.43 18.08
N HIS A 432 -16.07 5.14 18.15
CA HIS A 432 -15.67 4.30 17.01
C HIS A 432 -16.84 3.61 16.31
N ARG A 433 -18.10 3.84 16.72
CA ARG A 433 -19.29 3.27 16.06
C ARG A 433 -20.09 4.38 15.36
N ILE A 434 -20.13 4.31 14.03
CA ILE A 434 -20.78 5.30 13.14
C ILE A 434 -21.83 4.70 12.21
N ALA A 435 -21.96 3.38 12.18
CA ALA A 435 -23.00 2.65 11.47
C ALA A 435 -23.27 1.30 12.17
N PRO A 436 -24.48 0.73 12.04
CA PRO A 436 -24.82 -0.58 12.59
C PRO A 436 -24.19 -1.73 11.77
N VAL A 437 -22.91 -2.04 12.02
CA VAL A 437 -22.14 -3.08 11.29
C VAL A 437 -22.80 -4.46 11.34
N VAL A 438 -23.59 -4.75 12.38
CA VAL A 438 -24.40 -5.97 12.51
C VAL A 438 -25.29 -6.25 11.30
N LEU A 439 -25.77 -5.21 10.59
CA LEU A 439 -26.56 -5.35 9.37
C LEU A 439 -25.76 -5.86 8.16
N LEU A 440 -24.42 -5.79 8.23
CA LEU A 440 -23.53 -6.41 7.25
C LEU A 440 -22.95 -7.74 7.72
N THR A 441 -23.04 -8.12 9.00
CA THR A 441 -22.36 -9.32 9.53
C THR A 441 -23.31 -10.44 9.95
N ASP A 442 -24.54 -10.12 10.40
CA ASP A 442 -25.55 -11.11 10.75
C ASP A 442 -26.01 -11.91 9.51
N PRO A 443 -25.91 -13.26 9.51
CA PRO A 443 -26.34 -14.09 8.40
C PRO A 443 -27.80 -13.89 7.97
N ALA A 444 -28.69 -13.51 8.89
CA ALA A 444 -30.11 -13.30 8.59
C ALA A 444 -30.37 -12.07 7.71
N PHE A 445 -29.43 -11.11 7.66
CA PHE A 445 -29.58 -9.88 6.86
C PHE A 445 -28.87 -9.95 5.49
N ARG A 446 -28.23 -11.07 5.13
CA ARG A 446 -27.47 -11.21 3.86
C ARG A 446 -28.32 -10.95 2.61
N GLU A 447 -29.55 -11.43 2.58
CA GLU A 447 -30.49 -11.20 1.47
C GLU A 447 -31.29 -9.89 1.65
N VAL A 448 -31.46 -9.44 2.90
CA VAL A 448 -32.15 -8.19 3.25
C VAL A 448 -31.36 -6.97 2.81
N VAL A 449 -30.05 -6.94 3.10
CA VAL A 449 -29.16 -5.78 2.91
C VAL A 449 -28.37 -5.93 1.60
N THR A 450 -29.03 -5.56 0.51
CA THR A 450 -28.41 -5.40 -0.81
C THR A 450 -27.38 -4.26 -0.83
N ALA A 451 -26.52 -4.17 -1.85
CA ALA A 451 -25.53 -3.08 -1.97
C ALA A 451 -26.15 -1.68 -1.93
N SER A 452 -27.29 -1.48 -2.59
CA SER A 452 -28.05 -0.20 -2.54
C SER A 452 -28.57 0.09 -1.14
N ARG A 453 -29.04 -0.93 -0.41
CA ARG A 453 -29.49 -0.82 0.98
C ARG A 453 -28.32 -0.52 1.93
N ALA A 454 -27.17 -1.16 1.75
CA ALA A 454 -25.95 -0.85 2.50
C ALA A 454 -25.52 0.62 2.33
N ARG A 455 -25.60 1.17 1.11
CA ARG A 455 -25.39 2.61 0.84
C ARG A 455 -26.43 3.49 1.53
N LEU A 456 -27.72 3.10 1.54
CA LEU A 456 -28.76 3.82 2.29
C LEU A 456 -28.52 3.80 3.81
N LEU A 457 -28.01 2.70 4.36
CA LEU A 457 -27.67 2.61 5.80
C LEU A 457 -26.69 3.71 6.25
N VAL A 458 -25.77 4.13 5.37
CA VAL A 458 -24.74 5.14 5.69
C VAL A 458 -24.99 6.52 5.13
N THR A 459 -25.89 6.66 4.15
CA THR A 459 -26.32 7.97 3.62
C THR A 459 -27.57 8.53 4.33
N THR A 460 -28.26 7.73 5.14
CA THR A 460 -29.35 8.21 6.01
C THR A 460 -28.79 9.03 7.19
N PRO A 461 -29.24 10.28 7.40
CA PRO A 461 -28.85 11.08 8.56
C PRO A 461 -29.32 10.47 9.89
N ARG A 462 -28.46 10.52 10.91
CA ARG A 462 -28.63 9.85 12.21
C ARG A 462 -28.23 10.76 13.37
N GLY A 463 -28.76 10.50 14.56
CA GLY A 463 -28.38 11.21 15.79
C GLY A 463 -29.01 12.60 16.00
N GLY A 464 -29.77 13.12 15.05
CA GLY A 464 -30.43 14.45 15.11
C GLY A 464 -31.50 14.62 16.22
N ALA A 465 -31.68 13.63 17.10
CA ALA A 465 -32.56 13.71 18.26
C ALA A 465 -31.92 14.41 19.48
N ARG A 466 -30.57 14.55 19.54
CA ARG A 466 -29.87 15.18 20.68
C ARG A 466 -29.69 16.71 20.56
N GLU A 467 -29.97 17.32 19.40
CA GLU A 467 -29.88 18.80 19.21
C GLU A 467 -31.18 19.55 19.56
N ARG A 468 -32.21 18.84 20.05
CA ARG A 468 -33.50 19.43 20.44
C ARG A 468 -33.90 19.02 21.86
N HIS A 469 -33.08 19.36 22.85
CA HIS A 469 -33.50 19.42 24.26
C HIS A 469 -32.67 20.39 25.11
#